data_AF-A0A4V1RLM8-F1
#
_entry.id   AF-A0A4V1RLM8-F1
#
_cell.length_a   1.000
_cell.length_b   1.000
_cell.length_c   1.000
_cell.angle_alpha   90.00
_cell.angle_beta   90.00
_cell.angle_gamma   90.00
#
_symmetry.space_group_name_H-M   'P 1'
#
loop_
_entity.id
_entity.type
_entity.pdbx_description
1 polymer ?
#
loop_
_entity_poly.entity_id
_entity_poly.type
_entity_poly.pdbx_seq_one_letter_code
_entity_poly.pdbx_strand_id
1 'polypeptide(L)'
;MWTAILLACVGCYLLKLAGLSLPERVLSHPTVERVADLIPVALLAALVAVQVFSGGTSLTLDARVLGLGFAVVALLLRMPFLVVVVGASVVAALARLV
;
A
#
# COMPACT_ATOMS: atom_id res chain seq x y z
N MET A 1 1.53 -18.86 18.62
CA MET A 1 2.34 -17.68 18.26
C MET A 1 3.63 -18.09 17.54
N TRP A 2 4.54 -18.84 18.17
CA TRP A 2 5.81 -19.27 17.52
C TRP A 2 5.68 -20.18 16.31
N THR A 3 4.74 -21.13 16.32
CA THR A 3 4.47 -22.01 15.17
C THR A 3 4.00 -21.24 13.94
N ALA A 4 3.15 -20.22 14.11
CA ALA A 4 2.68 -19.38 13.01
C ALA A 4 3.83 -18.55 12.40
N ILE A 5 4.73 -18.03 13.24
CA ILE A 5 5.92 -17.28 12.78
C ILE A 5 6.86 -18.19 12.00
N LEU A 6 7.17 -19.38 12.52
CA LEU A 6 8.01 -20.37 11.82
C LEU A 6 7.40 -20.78 10.48
N LEU A 7 6.08 -20.98 10.44
CA LEU A 7 5.37 -21.35 9.21
C LEU A 7 5.38 -20.20 8.18
N ALA A 8 5.25 -18.94 8.62
CA ALA A 8 5.40 -17.77 7.77
C ALA A 8 6.82 -17.61 7.23
N CYS A 9 7.85 -17.83 8.07
CA CYS A 9 9.25 -17.80 7.64
C CYS A 9 9.54 -18.87 6.58
N VAL A 10 9.12 -20.11 6.82
CA VAL A 10 9.29 -21.22 5.87
C VAL A 10 8.50 -20.97 4.59
N GLY A 11 7.27 -20.46 4.70
CA GLY A 11 6.43 -20.07 3.56
C GLY A 11 7.08 -19.00 2.69
N CYS A 12 7.58 -17.90 3.29
CA CYS A 12 8.32 -16.85 2.57
C CYS A 12 9.58 -17.39 1.89
N TYR A 13 10.30 -18.31 2.54
CA TYR A 13 11.50 -18.92 1.99
C TYR A 13 11.19 -19.80 0.77
N LEU A 14 10.15 -20.64 0.87
CA LEU A 14 9.66 -21.45 -0.25
C LEU A 14 9.17 -20.59 -1.41
N LEU A 15 8.48 -19.48 -1.13
CA LEU A 15 8.00 -18.56 -2.17
C LEU A 15 9.17 -17.90 -2.91
N LYS A 16 10.23 -17.51 -2.19
CA LYS A 16 11.45 -16.97 -2.79
C LYS A 16 12.19 -18.01 -3.64
N LEU A 17 12.25 -19.25 -3.18
CA LEU A 17 12.82 -20.37 -3.94
C LEU A 17 12.02 -20.67 -5.19
N ALA A 18 10.69 -20.68 -5.10
CA ALA A 18 9.81 -20.79 -6.25
C ALA A 18 10.08 -19.64 -7.24
N GLY A 19 10.23 -18.41 -6.73
CA GLY A 19 10.69 -17.20 -7.42
C GLY A 19 11.95 -17.40 -8.26
N LEU A 20 13.00 -17.97 -7.65
CA LEU A 20 14.28 -18.26 -8.31
C LEU A 20 14.20 -19.45 -9.28
N SER A 21 13.22 -20.32 -9.10
CA SER A 21 12.97 -21.49 -9.94
C SER A 21 12.07 -21.18 -11.13
N LEU A 22 11.53 -19.95 -11.23
CA LEU A 22 10.71 -19.54 -12.37
C LEU A 22 11.58 -19.54 -13.63
N PRO A 23 11.26 -20.39 -14.62
CA PRO A 23 12.05 -20.49 -15.83
C PRO A 23 12.02 -19.16 -16.59
N GLU A 24 13.18 -18.70 -17.08
CA GLU A 24 13.32 -17.45 -17.86
C GLU A 24 12.34 -17.35 -19.04
N ARG A 25 11.92 -18.50 -19.59
CA ARG A 25 10.89 -18.66 -20.64
C ARG A 25 9.48 -18.17 -20.26
N VAL A 26 9.15 -18.07 -18.97
CA VAL A 26 7.89 -17.51 -18.47
C VAL A 26 8.04 -16.02 -18.14
N LEU A 27 9.25 -15.60 -17.76
CA LEU A 27 9.58 -14.21 -17.43
C LEU A 27 9.76 -13.34 -18.70
N SER A 28 10.17 -13.95 -19.82
CA SER A 28 10.31 -13.27 -21.11
C SER A 28 8.99 -12.91 -21.80
N HIS A 29 7.83 -13.23 -21.19
CA HIS A 29 6.55 -12.75 -21.67
C HIS A 29 6.31 -11.32 -21.20
N PRO A 30 6.15 -10.34 -22.12
CA PRO A 30 6.05 -8.92 -21.77
C PRO A 30 4.86 -8.59 -20.85
N THR A 31 3.87 -9.48 -20.78
CA THR A 31 2.72 -9.33 -19.87
C THR A 31 3.08 -9.69 -18.42
N VAL A 32 3.92 -10.71 -18.19
CA VAL A 32 4.29 -11.17 -16.85
C VAL A 32 5.23 -10.18 -16.17
N GLU A 33 6.20 -9.65 -16.91
CA GLU A 33 7.10 -8.59 -16.45
C GLU A 33 6.33 -7.34 -16.03
N ARG A 34 5.40 -6.88 -16.88
CA ARG A 34 4.59 -5.68 -16.60
C ARG A 34 3.69 -5.87 -15.38
N VAL A 35 3.14 -7.07 -15.18
CA VAL A 35 2.34 -7.38 -13.98
C VAL A 35 3.23 -7.41 -12.75
N ALA A 36 4.40 -8.05 -12.81
CA ALA A 36 5.34 -8.14 -11.70
C ALA A 36 5.79 -6.77 -11.19
N ASP A 37 6.06 -5.82 -12.10
CA ASP A 37 6.40 -4.43 -11.75
C ASP A 37 5.25 -3.67 -11.09
N LEU A 38 4.00 -4.01 -11.44
CA LEU A 38 2.81 -3.37 -10.88
C LEU A 38 2.36 -3.96 -9.54
N ILE A 39 2.78 -5.19 -9.20
CA ILE A 39 2.40 -5.84 -7.93
C ILE A 39 2.74 -4.98 -6.71
N PRO A 40 3.96 -4.43 -6.53
CA PRO A 40 4.28 -3.62 -5.37
C PRO A 40 3.40 -2.37 -5.26
N VAL A 41 3.16 -1.68 -6.37
CA VAL A 41 2.33 -0.47 -6.41
C VAL A 41 0.88 -0.81 -6.11
N ALA A 42 0.34 -1.89 -6.69
CA ALA A 42 -1.02 -2.35 -6.45
C ALA A 42 -1.24 -2.78 -4.99
N LEU A 43 -0.27 -3.50 -4.41
CA LEU A 43 -0.31 -3.90 -3.00
C LEU A 43 -0.24 -2.70 -2.05
N LEU A 44 0.65 -1.74 -2.31
CA LEU A 44 0.73 -0.50 -1.52
C LEU A 44 -0.55 0.33 -1.65
N ALA A 45 -1.12 0.44 -2.86
CA ALA A 45 -2.38 1.14 -3.08
C ALA A 45 -3.55 0.46 -2.34
N ALA A 46 -3.63 -0.87 -2.40
CA ALA A 46 -4.63 -1.64 -1.66
C ALA A 46 -4.44 -1.51 -0.14
N LEU A 47 -3.20 -1.53 0.35
CA LEU A 47 -2.88 -1.33 1.75
C LEU A 47 -3.26 0.08 2.22
N VAL A 48 -3.01 1.10 1.42
CA VAL A 48 -3.44 2.48 1.71
C VAL A 48 -4.96 2.56 1.72
N ALA A 49 -5.64 1.98 0.73
CA ALA A 49 -7.10 1.93 0.70
C ALA A 49 -7.66 1.27 1.97
N VAL A 50 -7.18 0.07 2.31
CA VAL A 50 -7.63 -0.64 3.52
C VAL A 50 -7.28 0.17 4.78
N GLN A 51 -6.12 0.81 4.89
CA GLN A 51 -5.80 1.64 6.07
C GLN A 51 -6.64 2.93 6.17
N VAL A 52 -7.09 3.47 5.04
CA VAL A 52 -7.97 4.64 4.99
C VAL A 52 -9.40 4.24 5.36
N PHE A 53 -9.87 3.10 4.84
CA PHE A 53 -11.24 2.62 5.05
C PHE A 53 -11.42 1.74 6.30
N SER A 54 -10.34 1.20 6.88
CA SER A 54 -10.35 0.34 8.07
C SER A 54 -9.83 1.10 9.29
N GLY A 55 -10.75 1.38 10.21
CA GLY A 55 -10.47 1.85 11.57
C GLY A 55 -11.02 0.86 12.60
N GLY A 56 -10.30 -0.23 12.88
CA GLY A 56 -10.76 -1.25 13.84
C GLY A 56 -12.01 -2.00 13.37
N THR A 57 -12.97 -2.24 14.27
CA THR A 57 -14.19 -3.07 14.05
C THR A 57 -15.40 -2.31 13.53
N SER A 58 -15.27 -1.01 13.25
CA SER A 58 -16.35 -0.15 12.75
C SER A 58 -15.92 0.56 11.47
N LEU A 59 -16.78 0.54 10.44
CA LEU A 59 -16.66 1.40 9.26
C LEU A 59 -16.88 2.86 9.70
N THR A 60 -15.86 3.50 10.24
CA THR A 60 -15.85 4.96 10.41
C THR A 60 -15.34 5.54 9.09
N LEU A 61 -16.22 6.26 8.38
CA LEU A 61 -15.85 7.19 7.31
C LEU A 61 -15.07 8.35 7.95
N ASP A 62 -13.89 8.04 8.47
CA ASP A 62 -13.17 8.93 9.36
C ASP A 62 -12.22 9.83 8.55
N ALA A 63 -11.88 10.97 9.15
CA ALA A 63 -10.87 12.00 8.82
C ALA A 63 -9.80 11.71 7.75
N ARG A 64 -9.36 10.46 7.63
CA ARG A 64 -8.37 9.96 6.68
C ARG A 64 -8.81 10.11 5.22
N VAL A 65 -10.10 9.98 4.90
CA VAL A 65 -10.59 10.17 3.52
C VAL A 65 -10.43 11.63 3.08
N LEU A 66 -10.69 12.57 3.97
CA LEU A 66 -10.49 14.01 3.72
C LEU A 66 -9.00 14.34 3.58
N GLY A 67 -8.15 13.78 4.44
CA GLY A 67 -6.68 13.93 4.34
C GLY A 67 -6.12 13.33 3.04
N LEU A 68 -6.60 12.16 2.63
CA LEU A 68 -6.24 11.52 1.36
C LEU A 68 -6.72 12.34 0.16
N GLY A 69 -7.97 12.86 0.22
CA GLY A 69 -8.52 13.74 -0.80
C GLY A 69 -7.68 15.01 -0.98
N PHE A 70 -7.27 15.64 0.12
CA PHE A 70 -6.35 16.79 0.07
C PHE A 70 -5.00 16.41 -0.55
N ALA A 71 -4.41 15.28 -0.15
CA ALA A 71 -3.13 14.82 -0.70
C ALA A 71 -3.21 14.58 -2.22
N VAL A 72 -4.29 13.98 -2.70
CA VAL A 72 -4.54 13.76 -4.13
C VAL A 72 -4.66 15.08 -4.87
N VAL A 73 -5.42 16.04 -4.34
CA VAL A 73 -5.56 17.38 -4.94
C VAL A 73 -4.21 18.12 -4.96
N ALA A 74 -3.46 18.11 -3.87
CA ALA A 74 -2.16 18.78 -3.80
C ALA A 74 -1.11 18.15 -4.73
N LEU A 75 -1.15 16.82 -4.92
CA LEU A 75 -0.32 16.12 -5.92
C LEU A 75 -0.71 16.49 -7.36
N LEU A 76 -2.00 16.61 -7.66
CA LEU A 76 -2.46 17.05 -8.99
C LEU A 76 -2.03 18.49 -9.30
N LEU A 77 -1.96 19.36 -8.29
CA LEU A 77 -1.40 20.70 -8.40
C LEU A 77 0.14 20.74 -8.48
N ARG A 78 0.84 19.58 -8.53
CA ARG A 78 2.31 19.47 -8.57
C ARG A 78 3.01 20.22 -7.43
N MET A 79 2.40 20.25 -6.25
CA MET A 79 2.96 20.92 -5.08
C MET A 79 4.20 20.17 -4.56
N PRO A 80 5.17 20.86 -3.92
CA PRO A 80 6.35 20.22 -3.35
C PRO A 80 5.95 19.15 -2.32
N PHE A 81 6.63 18.00 -2.31
CA PHE A 81 6.28 16.85 -1.45
C PHE A 81 6.08 17.23 0.03
N LEU A 82 6.90 18.14 0.54
CA LEU A 82 6.80 18.62 1.92
C LEU A 82 5.47 19.32 2.21
N VAL A 83 4.95 20.10 1.26
CA VAL A 83 3.68 20.83 1.39
C VAL A 83 2.51 19.84 1.39
N VAL A 84 2.59 18.79 0.58
CA VAL A 84 1.58 17.72 0.54
C VAL A 84 1.52 16.98 1.88
N VAL A 85 2.67 16.56 2.41
CA VAL A 85 2.75 15.81 3.69
C VAL A 85 2.25 16.65 4.85
N VAL A 86 2.71 17.90 4.97
CA VAL A 86 2.30 18.80 6.05
C VAL A 86 0.81 19.09 5.97
N GLY A 87 0.29 19.45 4.78
CA GLY A 87 -1.14 19.72 4.61
C GLY A 87 -2.02 18.50 4.91
N ALA A 88 -1.66 17.32 4.41
CA ALA A 88 -2.39 16.08 4.71
C ALA A 88 -2.37 15.75 6.22
N SER A 89 -1.23 15.96 6.90
CA SER A 89 -1.11 15.74 8.34
C SER A 89 -1.97 16.71 9.16
N VAL A 90 -2.04 17.98 8.77
CA VAL A 90 -2.87 19.00 9.43
C VAL A 90 -4.35 18.71 9.23
N VAL A 91 -4.76 18.35 8.01
CA VAL A 91 -6.16 17.97 7.72
C VAL A 91 -6.55 16.72 8.54
N ALA A 92 -5.68 15.71 8.59
CA ALA A 92 -5.91 14.51 9.39
C ALA A 92 -5.95 14.80 10.90
N ALA A 93 -5.11 15.71 11.39
CA ALA A 93 -5.10 16.11 12.80
C ALA A 93 -6.35 16.91 13.18
N LEU A 94 -6.77 17.86 12.35
CA LEU A 94 -7.99 18.66 12.57
C LEU A 94 -9.24 17.80 12.53
N ALA A 95 -9.33 16.88 11.57
CA ALA A 95 -10.47 15.99 11.46
C ALA A 95 -10.53 14.91 12.56
N ARG A 96 -9.43 14.68 13.30
CA ARG A 96 -9.41 13.85 14.51
C ARG A 96 -9.80 14.62 15.79
N LEU A 97 -9.80 15.95 15.72
CA LEU A 97 -10.07 16.85 16.85
C LEU A 97 -11.56 17.23 16.95
N VAL A 98 -12.32 17.01 15.88
CA VAL A 98 -13.79 17.17 15.77
C VAL A 98 -14.44 15.82 16.02
#